data_AF-A0A0L0W9L1-F1
#
_entry.id   AF-A0A0L0W9L1-F1
#
_cell.length_a   1.000
_cell.length_b   1.000
_cell.length_c   1.000
_cell.angle_alpha   90.00
_cell.angle_beta   90.00
_cell.angle_gamma   90.00
#
_symmetry.space_group_name_H-M   'P 1'
#
loop_
_entity.id
_entity.type
_entity.pdbx_description
1 polymer ?
#
loop_
_entity_poly.entity_id
_entity_poly.type
_entity_poly.pdbx_seq_one_letter_code
_entity_poly.pdbx_strand_id
1 'polypeptide(L)'
;MIQRFKGIDLTILVLLSIGFIGLFLPWANPGSESSYYYGYYSTSLIIFYTILFIIFFTSKSFYMWSSLIIMIGICIFSVVQFLTWHILNITGEIDINYSIQSVCIGFFITLVSTIIVIVICIKKLINNI
;
A
#
# COMPACT_ATOMS: atom_id res chain seq x y z
N MET A 1 -0.57 -29.70 6.92
CA MET A 1 -0.43 -28.23 6.97
C MET A 1 0.48 -27.66 5.87
N ILE A 2 1.48 -28.40 5.37
CA ILE A 2 2.49 -27.92 4.40
C ILE A 2 1.99 -27.77 2.93
N GLN A 3 0.92 -28.48 2.54
CA GLN A 3 0.40 -28.41 1.15
C GLN A 3 -0.40 -27.13 0.81
N ARG A 4 -0.68 -26.24 1.78
CA ARG A 4 -1.50 -25.03 1.57
C ARG A 4 -0.77 -23.90 0.82
N PHE A 5 0.56 -23.98 0.71
CA PHE A 5 1.42 -22.94 0.11
C PHE A 5 1.89 -23.24 -1.32
N LYS A 6 1.54 -24.40 -1.90
CA LYS A 6 1.80 -24.69 -3.32
C LYS A 6 0.90 -23.80 -4.19
N GLY A 7 1.33 -22.57 -4.46
CA GLY A 7 0.60 -21.58 -5.25
C GLY A 7 0.73 -20.14 -4.73
N ILE A 8 1.28 -19.94 -3.53
CA ILE A 8 1.56 -18.59 -3.02
C ILE A 8 2.87 -18.10 -3.64
N ASP A 9 2.79 -17.01 -4.40
CA ASP A 9 3.99 -16.34 -4.90
C ASP A 9 4.68 -15.62 -3.74
N LEU A 10 5.78 -16.22 -3.29
CA LEU A 10 6.61 -15.69 -2.22
C LEU A 10 7.06 -14.25 -2.49
N THR A 11 7.28 -13.91 -3.75
CA THR A 11 7.68 -12.56 -4.17
C THR A 11 6.60 -11.54 -3.84
N ILE A 12 5.36 -11.85 -4.19
CA ILE A 12 4.19 -10.99 -3.91
C ILE A 12 4.00 -10.87 -2.39
N LEU A 13 4.10 -11.99 -1.67
CA LEU A 13 3.95 -11.98 -0.21
C LEU A 13 4.99 -11.08 0.46
N VAL A 14 6.27 -11.20 0.08
CA VAL A 14 7.36 -10.38 0.63
C VAL A 14 7.12 -8.90 0.33
N LEU A 15 6.74 -8.56 -0.89
CA LEU A 15 6.47 -7.16 -1.27
C LEU A 15 5.26 -6.58 -0.53
N LEU A 16 4.18 -7.36 -0.35
CA LEU A 16 3.03 -6.96 0.46
C LEU A 16 3.44 -6.75 1.92
N SER A 17 4.29 -7.62 2.47
CA SER A 17 4.82 -7.45 3.83
C SER A 17 5.70 -6.19 3.96
N ILE A 18 6.55 -5.89 2.96
CA ILE A 18 7.36 -4.67 2.94
C ILE A 18 6.46 -3.43 2.93
N GLY A 19 5.44 -3.40 2.07
CA GLY A 19 4.49 -2.29 2.03
C GLY A 19 3.71 -2.15 3.32
N PHE A 20 3.28 -3.26 3.91
CA PHE A 20 2.59 -3.26 5.19
C PHE A 20 3.46 -2.71 6.32
N ILE A 21 4.74 -3.10 6.38
CA ILE A 21 5.71 -2.53 7.35
C ILE A 21 5.90 -1.04 7.11
N GLY A 22 5.94 -0.61 5.84
CA GLY A 22 6.01 0.79 5.44
C GLY A 22 4.94 1.66 6.10
N LEU A 23 3.73 1.12 6.26
CA LEU A 23 2.62 1.81 6.92
C LEU A 23 2.89 2.06 8.41
N PHE A 24 3.66 1.22 9.11
CA PHE A 24 3.91 1.37 10.55
C PHE A 24 5.12 2.26 10.89
N LEU A 25 5.98 2.56 9.92
CA LEU A 25 7.15 3.44 10.10
C LEU A 25 6.86 4.83 10.68
N PRO A 26 5.71 5.49 10.43
CA PRO A 26 5.38 6.77 11.05
C PRO A 26 5.34 6.70 12.58
N TRP A 27 4.89 5.56 13.13
CA TRP A 27 4.86 5.34 14.58
C TRP A 27 6.22 4.94 15.17
N ALA A 28 7.20 4.60 14.34
CA ALA A 28 8.57 4.32 14.80
C ALA A 28 9.33 5.60 15.17
N ASN A 29 8.87 6.78 14.70
CA ASN A 29 9.43 8.07 15.08
C ASN A 29 8.29 9.08 15.41
N PRO A 30 7.66 8.96 16.59
CA PRO A 30 6.50 9.76 16.97
C PRO A 30 6.83 11.24 17.27
N GLY A 31 8.11 11.64 17.22
CA GLY A 31 8.57 12.97 17.62
C GLY A 31 8.35 14.09 16.61
N SER A 32 8.01 13.79 15.35
CA SER A 32 7.65 14.82 14.35
C SER A 32 6.14 14.94 14.18
N GLU A 33 5.61 16.16 14.14
CA GLU A 33 4.19 16.43 13.91
C GLU A 33 3.69 15.76 12.62
N SER A 34 4.52 15.76 11.57
CA SER A 34 4.26 15.04 10.32
C SER A 34 4.06 13.53 10.50
N SER A 35 4.76 12.90 11.44
CA SER A 35 4.61 11.47 11.76
C SER A 35 3.24 11.16 12.36
N TYR A 36 2.72 12.06 13.20
CA TYR A 36 1.45 11.86 13.89
C TYR A 36 0.27 11.91 12.90
N TYR A 37 0.24 12.95 12.06
CA TYR A 37 -0.78 13.10 11.03
C TYR A 37 -0.73 11.95 10.05
N TYR A 38 0.47 11.66 9.52
CA TYR A 38 0.63 10.58 8.56
C TYR A 38 0.31 9.20 9.19
N GLY A 39 0.67 8.98 10.46
CA GLY A 39 0.27 7.80 11.24
C GLY A 39 -1.26 7.64 11.26
N TYR A 40 -1.99 8.66 11.70
CA TYR A 40 -3.46 8.61 11.70
C TYR A 40 -4.04 8.23 10.33
N TYR A 41 -3.51 8.75 9.23
CA TYR A 41 -4.01 8.43 7.89
C TYR A 41 -3.64 7.02 7.40
N SER A 42 -2.45 6.55 7.74
CA SER A 42 -2.01 5.20 7.39
C SER A 42 -2.86 4.10 8.04
N THR A 43 -3.68 4.41 9.07
CA THR A 43 -4.67 3.47 9.63
C THR A 43 -5.69 2.97 8.59
N SER A 44 -6.15 3.84 7.69
CA SER A 44 -7.07 3.46 6.62
C SER A 44 -6.42 2.52 5.60
N LEU A 45 -5.14 2.78 5.26
CA LEU A 45 -4.34 1.90 4.41
C LEU A 45 -4.05 0.54 5.08
N ILE A 46 -3.84 0.52 6.40
CA ILE A 46 -3.67 -0.72 7.18
C ILE A 46 -4.91 -1.61 7.04
N ILE A 47 -6.13 -1.04 7.07
CA ILE A 47 -7.36 -1.81 6.86
C ILE A 47 -7.39 -2.43 5.46
N PHE A 48 -7.06 -1.67 4.41
CA PHE A 48 -7.03 -2.22 3.05
C PHE A 48 -5.98 -3.33 2.89
N TYR A 49 -4.80 -3.17 3.49
CA TYR A 49 -3.77 -4.21 3.47
C TYR A 49 -4.17 -5.47 4.25
N THR A 50 -4.83 -5.34 5.40
CA THR A 50 -5.31 -6.51 6.16
C THR A 50 -6.37 -7.28 5.40
N ILE A 51 -7.30 -6.60 4.74
CA ILE A 51 -8.28 -7.22 3.82
C ILE A 51 -7.55 -7.95 2.69
N LEU A 52 -6.52 -7.34 2.10
CA LEU A 52 -5.72 -7.94 1.04
C LEU A 52 -5.02 -9.22 1.52
N PHE A 53 -4.41 -9.21 2.71
CA PHE A 53 -3.83 -10.42 3.32
C PHE A 53 -4.88 -11.52 3.53
N ILE A 54 -6.07 -11.18 4.03
CA ILE A 54 -7.16 -12.16 4.22
C ILE A 54 -7.54 -12.80 2.89
N ILE A 55 -7.74 -12.00 1.84
CA ILE A 55 -8.08 -12.49 0.50
C ILE A 55 -6.96 -13.38 -0.05
N PHE A 56 -5.71 -12.94 0.11
CA PHE A 56 -4.52 -13.65 -0.35
C PHE A 56 -4.36 -15.03 0.32
N PHE A 57 -4.70 -15.16 1.61
CA PHE A 57 -4.63 -16.43 2.33
C PHE A 57 -5.88 -17.32 2.19
N THR A 58 -7.03 -16.75 1.81
CA THR A 58 -8.32 -17.46 1.81
C THR A 58 -8.75 -17.95 0.42
N SER A 59 -8.47 -17.19 -0.65
CA SER A 59 -9.00 -17.49 -1.99
C SER A 59 -8.02 -18.27 -2.86
N LYS A 60 -8.42 -19.44 -3.36
CA LYS A 60 -7.64 -20.24 -4.33
C LYS A 60 -7.86 -19.88 -5.80
N SER A 61 -9.03 -19.35 -6.17
CA SER A 61 -9.44 -19.21 -7.59
C SER A 61 -9.54 -17.77 -8.09
N PHE A 62 -9.96 -16.83 -7.23
CA PHE A 62 -10.19 -15.41 -7.60
C PHE A 62 -9.12 -14.44 -7.08
N TYR A 63 -8.01 -14.95 -6.52
CA TYR A 63 -7.09 -14.09 -5.78
C TYR A 63 -6.36 -13.05 -6.65
N MET A 64 -6.00 -13.35 -7.90
CA MET A 64 -5.25 -12.39 -8.73
C MET A 64 -6.07 -11.14 -9.10
N TRP A 65 -7.28 -11.31 -9.64
CA TRP A 65 -8.12 -10.18 -10.07
C TRP A 65 -8.59 -9.34 -8.88
N SER A 66 -9.07 -9.98 -7.82
CA SER A 66 -9.51 -9.27 -6.62
C SER A 66 -8.36 -8.55 -5.92
N SER A 67 -7.17 -9.16 -5.81
CA SER A 67 -6.00 -8.48 -5.25
C SER A 67 -5.57 -7.30 -6.11
N LEU A 68 -5.62 -7.44 -7.43
CA LEU A 68 -5.25 -6.36 -8.36
C LEU A 68 -6.18 -5.14 -8.22
N ILE A 69 -7.49 -5.35 -8.13
CA ILE A 69 -8.46 -4.26 -7.90
C ILE A 69 -8.17 -3.54 -6.58
N ILE A 70 -7.94 -4.30 -5.50
CA ILE A 70 -7.66 -3.72 -4.18
C ILE A 70 -6.34 -2.94 -4.20
N MET A 71 -5.29 -3.46 -4.85
CA MET A 71 -4.01 -2.76 -4.95
C MET A 71 -4.09 -1.49 -5.79
N ILE A 72 -4.85 -1.49 -6.88
CA ILE A 72 -5.12 -0.26 -7.64
C ILE A 72 -5.86 0.74 -6.74
N GLY A 73 -6.86 0.29 -5.99
CA GLY A 73 -7.57 1.12 -5.01
C GLY A 73 -6.63 1.73 -3.97
N ILE A 74 -5.73 0.93 -3.39
CA ILE A 74 -4.69 1.38 -2.46
C ILE A 74 -3.80 2.44 -3.11
N CYS A 75 -3.36 2.22 -4.35
CA CYS A 75 -2.50 3.16 -5.07
C CYS A 75 -3.21 4.49 -5.34
N ILE A 76 -4.45 4.45 -5.85
CA ILE A 76 -5.26 5.66 -6.10
C ILE A 76 -5.49 6.40 -4.79
N PHE A 77 -5.88 5.70 -3.73
CA PHE A 77 -6.14 6.30 -2.43
C PHE A 77 -4.87 6.93 -1.84
N SER A 78 -3.71 6.29 -2.00
CA SER A 78 -2.42 6.83 -1.59
C SER A 78 -2.07 8.12 -2.34
N VAL A 79 -2.33 8.17 -3.66
CA VAL A 79 -2.11 9.37 -4.47
C VAL A 79 -3.08 10.50 -4.07
N VAL A 80 -4.36 10.17 -3.83
CA VAL A 80 -5.36 11.15 -3.36
C VAL A 80 -4.96 11.69 -1.99
N GLN A 81 -4.54 10.84 -1.05
CA GLN A 81 -4.06 11.31 0.25
C GLN A 81 -2.84 12.21 0.11
N PHE A 82 -1.92 11.84 -0.77
CA PHE A 82 -0.71 12.62 -1.06
C PHE A 82 -1.02 13.99 -1.67
N LEU A 83 -2.00 14.11 -2.57
CA LEU A 83 -2.29 15.36 -3.28
C LEU A 83 -3.30 16.27 -2.57
N THR A 84 -4.27 15.69 -1.86
CA THR A 84 -5.53 16.41 -1.58
C THR A 84 -5.67 16.84 -0.13
N TRP A 85 -5.11 16.11 0.85
CA TRP A 85 -5.53 16.33 2.24
C TRP A 85 -4.49 16.98 3.15
N HIS A 86 -3.19 16.81 2.86
CA HIS A 86 -2.15 17.49 3.64
C HIS A 86 -1.85 18.89 3.10
N ILE A 87 -2.01 19.12 1.79
CA ILE A 87 -1.65 20.39 1.16
C ILE A 87 -2.87 21.30 1.06
N LEU A 88 -3.96 20.83 0.44
CA LEU A 88 -5.15 21.66 0.24
C LEU A 88 -5.74 22.18 1.57
N ASN A 89 -5.62 21.39 2.65
CA ASN A 89 -6.17 21.75 3.96
C ASN A 89 -5.25 22.69 4.77
N ILE A 90 -3.96 22.79 4.41
CA ILE A 90 -2.96 23.64 5.11
C ILE A 90 -2.63 24.88 4.30
N THR A 91 -2.41 24.75 2.99
CA THR A 91 -1.99 25.83 2.09
C THR A 91 -3.13 26.38 1.24
N GLY A 92 -4.27 25.68 1.14
CA GLY A 92 -5.37 26.06 0.24
C GLY A 92 -5.12 25.74 -1.24
N GLU A 93 -3.93 25.22 -1.57
CA GLU A 93 -3.50 24.90 -2.93
C GLU A 93 -2.91 23.48 -2.98
N ILE A 94 -2.70 22.94 -4.18
CA ILE A 94 -1.97 21.67 -4.35
C ILE A 94 -0.48 22.02 -4.58
N ASP A 95 0.32 21.95 -3.52
CA ASP A 95 1.79 22.07 -3.57
C ASP A 95 2.49 20.71 -3.38
N ILE A 96 2.96 20.17 -4.49
CA ILE A 96 3.67 18.88 -4.55
C ILE A 96 4.93 18.89 -3.69
N ASN A 97 5.67 20.00 -3.63
CA ASN A 97 6.91 20.06 -2.86
C ASN A 97 6.63 19.95 -1.36
N TYR A 98 5.59 20.63 -0.89
CA TYR A 98 5.15 20.54 0.49
C TYR A 98 4.70 19.11 0.85
N SER A 99 4.00 18.41 -0.06
CA SER A 99 3.65 17.01 0.17
C SER A 99 4.84 16.08 0.26
N ILE A 100 5.84 16.26 -0.60
CA ILE A 100 7.07 15.44 -0.53
C ILE A 100 7.77 15.63 0.81
N GLN A 101 7.84 16.87 1.31
CA GLN A 101 8.50 17.19 2.58
C GLN A 101 7.71 16.72 3.81
N SER A 102 6.39 16.69 3.72
CA SER A 102 5.50 16.36 4.84
C SER A 102 5.28 14.86 5.03
N VAL A 103 5.58 14.05 4.01
CA VAL A 103 5.24 12.63 3.99
C VAL A 103 6.38 11.78 4.53
N CYS A 104 6.06 10.82 5.40
CA CYS A 104 7.03 9.88 5.96
C CYS A 104 7.62 8.97 4.88
N ILE A 105 8.89 8.56 5.02
CA ILE A 105 9.55 7.60 4.13
C ILE A 105 8.77 6.29 3.96
N GLY A 106 8.00 5.89 4.98
CA GLY A 106 7.12 4.73 4.95
C GLY A 106 6.03 4.78 3.87
N PHE A 107 5.58 5.98 3.50
CA PHE A 107 4.68 6.17 2.36
C PHE A 107 5.31 5.68 1.06
N PHE A 108 6.53 6.11 0.76
CA PHE A 108 7.21 5.76 -0.48
C PHE A 108 7.50 4.27 -0.53
N ILE A 109 7.88 3.67 0.59
CA ILE A 109 8.06 2.21 0.70
C ILE A 109 6.75 1.47 0.39
N THR A 110 5.64 1.94 0.96
CA THR A 110 4.30 1.36 0.73
C THR A 110 3.86 1.53 -0.73
N LEU A 111 4.01 2.72 -1.29
CA LEU A 111 3.59 3.03 -2.65
C LEU A 111 4.40 2.23 -3.68
N VAL A 112 5.73 2.26 -3.57
CA VAL A 112 6.63 1.58 -4.51
C VAL A 112 6.42 0.07 -4.44
N SER A 113 6.32 -0.51 -3.24
CA SER A 113 6.05 -1.95 -3.11
C SER A 113 4.69 -2.32 -3.72
N THR A 114 3.64 -1.54 -3.49
CA THR A 114 2.32 -1.75 -4.11
C THR A 114 2.40 -1.73 -5.63
N ILE A 115 3.09 -0.74 -6.21
CA ILE A 115 3.28 -0.62 -7.66
C ILE A 115 4.02 -1.84 -8.23
N ILE A 116 5.09 -2.28 -7.58
CA ILE A 116 5.84 -3.46 -8.03
C ILE A 116 4.93 -4.69 -8.03
N VAL A 117 4.11 -4.89 -6.99
CA VAL A 117 3.17 -6.02 -6.96
C VAL A 117 2.12 -5.92 -8.07
N ILE A 118 1.57 -4.73 -8.34
CA ILE A 118 0.64 -4.52 -9.46
C ILE A 118 1.27 -4.95 -10.77
N VAL A 119 2.51 -4.52 -11.05
CA VAL A 119 3.23 -4.88 -12.28
C VAL A 119 3.44 -6.39 -12.38
N ILE A 120 3.84 -7.05 -11.29
CA ILE A 120 4.01 -8.51 -11.25
C ILE A 120 2.68 -9.21 -11.53
N CYS A 121 1.59 -8.76 -10.92
CA CYS A 121 0.25 -9.34 -11.12
C CYS A 121 -0.23 -9.16 -12.57
N ILE A 122 -0.04 -7.99 -13.17
CA ILE A 122 -0.38 -7.74 -14.58
C ILE A 122 0.44 -8.66 -15.50
N LYS A 123 1.76 -8.75 -15.30
CA LYS A 123 2.63 -9.61 -16.10
C LYS A 123 2.20 -11.08 -16.01
N LYS A 124 1.83 -11.54 -14.82
CA LYS A 124 1.33 -12.90 -14.60
C LYS A 124 -0.02 -13.15 -15.26
N LEU A 125 -0.91 -12.16 -15.27
CA LEU A 125 -2.19 -12.26 -15.97
C LEU A 125 -1.98 -12.35 -17.48
N ILE A 126 -1.13 -11.50 -18.06
CA ILE A 126 -0.81 -11.53 -19.50
C ILE A 126 -0.20 -12.88 -19.92
N ASN A 127 0.73 -13.41 -19.13
CA ASN A 127 1.43 -14.67 -19.47
C ASN A 127 0.59 -15.94 -19.25
N ASN A 128 -0.53 -15.85 -18.53
CA ASN A 128 -1.43 -16.98 -18.25
C ASN A 128 -2.69 -17.01 -19.14
N ILE A 129 -2.84 -16.02 -20.04
CA ILE A 129 -3.85 -15.96 -21.10
C ILE A 129 -3.22 -16.53 -22.37
#